data_AF-A0A4Y2PMK1-F1
#
_entry.id   AF-A0A4Y2PMK1-F1
#
_cell.length_a   1.000
_cell.length_b   1.000
_cell.length_c   1.000
_cell.angle_alpha   90.00
_cell.angle_beta   90.00
_cell.angle_gamma   90.00
#
_symmetry.space_group_name_H-M   'P 1'
#
loop_
_entity.id
_entity.type
_entity.pdbx_description
1 polymer ?
#
loop_
_entity_poly.entity_id
_entity_poly.type
_entity_poly.pdbx_seq_one_letter_code
_entity_poly.pdbx_strand_id
1 'polypeptide(L)'
;MRSLIFSGLLLVFAALFTKGEAIEKTYLVSLRKAEFLSIINCISISRDPVLCARYSACEKELPPRIFAAHQKCQKELVGLETLRCTKHEPLYKTPEIPAKIFDCVVETVHKLTAPEKKVIVKFEECAKKLKEESCKVVESHAHAHRGRHFRH
;
A
#
# COMPACT_ATOMS: atom_id res chain seq x y z
N MET A 1 -6.10 -1.42 59.92
CA MET A 1 -7.02 -1.14 58.80
C MET A 1 -6.19 -0.76 57.59
N ARG A 2 -6.49 -1.39 56.44
CA ARG A 2 -6.23 -0.98 55.06
C ARG A 2 -4.78 -0.88 54.54
N SER A 3 -4.54 -1.83 53.62
CA SER A 3 -3.63 -1.92 52.48
C SER A 3 -3.22 -0.61 51.79
N LEU A 4 -2.22 -0.80 50.90
CA LEU A 4 -1.90 -0.10 49.63
C LEU A 4 -0.46 0.49 49.68
N ILE A 5 0.47 0.34 48.74
CA ILE A 5 0.49 -0.22 47.37
C ILE A 5 1.96 -0.51 47.02
N PHE A 6 2.20 -1.69 46.44
CA PHE A 6 3.34 -1.98 45.57
C PHE A 6 3.31 -1.04 44.34
N SER A 7 4.22 -0.07 44.22
CA SER A 7 4.52 0.60 42.92
C SER A 7 5.70 1.56 43.04
N GLY A 8 6.86 1.07 43.46
CA GLY A 8 8.10 1.86 43.48
C GLY A 8 9.08 1.53 42.34
N LEU A 9 8.82 0.48 41.54
CA LEU A 9 9.84 -0.14 40.68
C LEU A 9 9.37 -0.29 39.22
N LEU A 10 8.61 0.68 38.70
CA LEU A 10 8.12 0.64 37.32
C LEU A 10 8.19 2.01 36.61
N LEU A 11 9.16 2.84 36.98
CA LEU A 11 9.40 4.15 36.36
C LEU A 11 10.88 4.33 35.96
N VAL A 12 11.52 3.29 35.44
CA VAL A 12 12.92 3.36 34.93
C VAL A 12 13.09 2.87 33.49
N PHE A 13 12.06 2.31 32.84
CA PHE A 13 12.21 1.69 31.50
C PHE A 13 11.35 2.27 30.36
N ALA A 14 10.72 3.43 30.53
CA ALA A 14 9.78 3.97 29.53
C ALA A 14 10.22 5.25 28.80
N ALA A 15 11.51 5.60 28.78
CA ALA A 15 11.98 6.83 28.11
C ALA A 15 13.14 6.66 27.12
N LEU A 16 13.60 5.43 26.86
CA LEU A 16 14.73 5.14 25.98
C LEU A 16 14.37 4.28 24.75
N PHE A 17 13.11 4.29 24.33
CA PHE A 17 12.73 3.78 23.00
C PHE A 17 13.03 4.84 21.93
N THR A 18 14.29 4.82 21.48
CA THR A 18 14.64 4.78 20.05
C THR A 18 13.77 5.62 19.11
N LYS A 19 13.96 6.94 19.11
CA LYS A 19 13.75 7.75 17.90
C LYS A 19 14.99 7.63 17.02
N GLY A 20 15.18 6.45 16.44
CA GLY A 20 16.23 6.15 15.49
C GLY A 20 15.67 5.21 14.43
N GLU A 21 15.66 5.70 13.19
CA GLU A 21 15.48 4.93 11.95
C GLU A 21 14.11 4.26 11.73
N ALA A 22 13.12 5.07 11.34
CA ALA A 22 12.16 4.60 10.35
C ALA A 22 12.55 5.19 8.98
N ILE A 23 13.70 4.78 8.44
CA ILE A 23 13.82 4.76 6.98
C ILE A 23 12.78 3.73 6.55
N GLU A 24 11.61 4.22 6.16
CA GLU A 24 10.53 3.41 5.62
C GLU A 24 11.15 2.52 4.54
N LYS A 25 11.33 1.24 4.83
CA LYS A 25 11.91 0.27 3.89
C LYS A 25 10.87 0.10 2.79
N THR A 26 10.93 0.90 1.74
CA THR A 26 10.08 0.75 0.56
C THR A 26 10.86 0.03 -0.52
N TYR A 27 10.19 -0.82 -1.30
CA TYR A 27 10.75 -1.31 -2.57
C TYR A 27 10.46 -0.31 -3.72
N LEU A 28 9.84 0.83 -3.43
CA LEU A 28 9.67 1.97 -4.33
C LEU A 28 10.76 3.01 -4.07
N VAL A 29 11.07 3.82 -5.09
CA VAL A 29 12.11 4.86 -5.07
C VAL A 29 11.51 6.25 -4.95
N SER A 30 10.53 6.60 -5.79
CA SER A 30 9.96 7.97 -5.85
C SER A 30 8.51 8.02 -5.38
N LEU A 31 7.80 6.90 -5.44
CA LEU A 31 6.39 6.77 -5.08
C LEU A 31 6.27 6.34 -3.62
N ARG A 32 5.54 7.12 -2.81
CA ARG A 32 5.28 6.75 -1.40
C ARG A 32 4.27 5.61 -1.31
N LYS A 33 4.31 4.81 -0.23
CA LYS A 33 3.34 3.72 0.00
C LYS A 33 1.90 4.22 -0.09
N ALA A 34 1.58 5.34 0.56
CA ALA A 34 0.23 5.91 0.52
C ALA A 34 -0.23 6.30 -0.90
N GLU A 35 0.67 6.86 -1.71
CA GLU A 35 0.37 7.23 -3.10
C GLU A 35 0.16 5.99 -3.97
N PHE A 36 1.00 4.96 -3.81
CA PHE A 36 0.84 3.66 -4.44
C PHE A 36 -0.51 3.02 -4.12
N LEU A 37 -0.89 2.99 -2.84
CA LEU A 37 -2.18 2.45 -2.42
C LEU A 37 -3.35 3.26 -2.97
N SER A 38 -3.23 4.58 -3.05
CA SER A 38 -4.23 5.45 -3.69
C SER A 38 -4.41 5.12 -5.17
N ILE A 39 -3.32 4.89 -5.91
CA ILE A 39 -3.35 4.48 -7.33
C ILE A 39 -4.10 3.15 -7.48
N ILE A 40 -3.67 2.12 -6.75
CA ILE A 40 -4.29 0.79 -6.83
C ILE A 40 -5.75 0.84 -6.41
N ASN A 41 -6.07 1.56 -5.34
CA ASN A 41 -7.44 1.67 -4.88
C ASN A 41 -8.33 2.27 -5.96
N CYS A 42 -7.91 3.35 -6.61
CA CYS A 42 -8.68 3.92 -7.71
C CYS A 42 -8.89 2.92 -8.87
N ILE A 43 -7.82 2.25 -9.31
CA ILE A 43 -7.89 1.25 -10.39
C ILE A 43 -8.81 0.10 -10.00
N SER A 44 -8.74 -0.35 -8.75
CA SER A 44 -9.55 -1.44 -8.22
C SER A 44 -11.03 -1.08 -8.18
N ILE A 45 -11.38 0.10 -7.65
CA ILE A 45 -12.79 0.53 -7.51
C ILE A 45 -13.43 0.95 -8.83
N SER A 46 -12.65 1.31 -9.84
CA SER A 46 -13.19 1.67 -11.16
C SER A 46 -13.91 0.49 -11.82
N ARG A 47 -13.53 -0.75 -11.47
CA ARG A 47 -14.07 -2.00 -12.05
C ARG A 47 -13.95 -2.03 -13.59
N ASP A 48 -13.03 -1.25 -14.13
CA ASP A 48 -12.77 -1.17 -15.56
C ASP A 48 -11.75 -2.26 -15.95
N PRO A 49 -12.17 -3.31 -16.70
CA PRO A 49 -11.27 -4.37 -17.11
C PRO A 49 -10.11 -3.88 -17.97
N VAL A 50 -10.29 -2.80 -18.74
CA VAL A 50 -9.23 -2.20 -19.57
C VAL A 50 -8.19 -1.53 -18.67
N LEU A 51 -8.63 -0.75 -17.68
CA LEU A 51 -7.73 -0.09 -16.75
C LEU A 51 -6.93 -1.10 -15.93
N CYS A 52 -7.58 -2.16 -15.46
CA CYS A 52 -6.90 -3.21 -14.69
C CYS A 52 -5.92 -4.02 -15.56
N ALA A 53 -6.25 -4.30 -16.82
CA ALA A 53 -5.31 -4.92 -17.75
C ALA A 53 -4.09 -4.04 -18.02
N ARG A 54 -4.28 -2.71 -18.16
CA ARG A 54 -3.18 -1.75 -18.29
C ARG A 54 -2.32 -1.70 -17.03
N TYR A 55 -2.94 -1.77 -15.85
CA TYR A 55 -2.20 -1.86 -14.59
C TYR A 55 -1.36 -3.13 -14.50
N SER A 56 -1.92 -4.30 -14.85
CA SER A 56 -1.16 -5.55 -14.96
C SER A 56 -0.03 -5.49 -16.00
N ALA A 57 -0.15 -4.63 -17.02
CA ALA A 57 0.97 -4.35 -17.93
C ALA A 57 2.06 -3.51 -17.25
N CYS A 58 1.71 -2.50 -16.45
CA CYS A 58 2.68 -1.78 -15.64
C CYS A 58 3.45 -2.70 -14.69
N GLU A 59 2.78 -3.66 -14.04
CA GLU A 59 3.44 -4.62 -13.14
C GLU A 59 4.58 -5.40 -13.82
N LYS A 60 4.54 -5.59 -15.14
CA LYS A 60 5.61 -6.25 -15.90
C LYS A 60 6.89 -5.41 -16.04
N GLU A 61 6.81 -4.11 -15.75
CA GLU A 61 7.98 -3.21 -15.68
C GLU A 61 8.73 -3.33 -14.35
N LEU A 62 8.20 -4.09 -13.38
CA LEU A 62 8.91 -4.37 -12.13
C LEU A 62 10.22 -5.12 -12.42
N PRO A 63 11.31 -4.82 -11.69
CA PRO A 63 12.53 -5.59 -11.81
C PRO A 63 12.26 -7.08 -11.47
N PRO A 64 12.91 -8.05 -12.14
CA PRO A 64 12.53 -9.47 -12.05
C PRO A 64 12.42 -10.03 -10.63
N ARG A 65 13.33 -9.65 -9.73
CA ARG A 65 13.31 -10.08 -8.33
C ARG A 65 12.10 -9.52 -7.56
N ILE A 66 11.76 -8.26 -7.82
CA ILE A 66 10.61 -7.60 -7.19
C ILE A 66 9.32 -8.15 -7.80
N PHE A 67 9.28 -8.38 -9.11
CA PHE A 67 8.14 -9.00 -9.79
C PHE A 67 7.86 -10.40 -9.24
N ALA A 68 8.89 -11.24 -9.07
CA ALA A 68 8.74 -12.56 -8.50
C ALA A 68 8.24 -12.51 -7.05
N ALA A 69 8.77 -11.60 -6.23
CA ALA A 69 8.27 -11.38 -4.87
C ALA A 69 6.81 -10.92 -4.85
N HIS A 70 6.45 -10.01 -5.76
CA HIS A 70 5.08 -9.52 -5.91
C HIS A 70 4.10 -10.64 -6.25
N GLN A 71 4.44 -11.49 -7.23
CA GLN A 71 3.63 -12.66 -7.59
C GLN A 71 3.50 -13.66 -6.43
N LYS A 72 4.60 -13.90 -5.70
CA LYS A 72 4.58 -14.76 -4.51
C LYS A 72 3.63 -14.22 -3.45
N CYS A 73 3.77 -12.94 -3.10
CA CYS A 73 2.94 -12.27 -2.10
C CYS A 73 1.46 -12.22 -2.50
N GLN A 74 1.16 -11.94 -3.78
CA GLN A 74 -0.20 -12.01 -4.31
C GLN A 74 -0.79 -13.41 -4.15
N LYS A 75 -0.03 -14.45 -4.50
CA LYS A 75 -0.47 -15.84 -4.39
C LYS A 75 -0.72 -16.26 -2.95
N GLU A 76 0.09 -15.81 -2.01
CA GLU A 76 -0.08 -16.12 -0.58
C GLU A 76 -1.29 -15.42 0.03
N LEU A 77 -1.56 -14.17 -0.37
CA LEU A 77 -2.62 -13.34 0.23
C LEU A 77 -3.99 -13.48 -0.45
N VAL A 78 -4.01 -13.79 -1.75
CA VAL A 78 -5.23 -13.86 -2.56
C VAL A 78 -5.48 -15.25 -3.15
N GLY A 79 -4.48 -16.14 -3.12
CA GLY A 79 -4.57 -17.49 -3.66
C GLY A 79 -4.17 -17.59 -5.13
N LEU A 80 -4.55 -18.70 -5.77
CA LEU A 80 -4.24 -18.98 -7.18
C LEU A 80 -5.14 -18.24 -8.18
N GLU A 81 -6.12 -17.47 -7.69
CA GLU A 81 -7.02 -16.72 -8.56
C GLU A 81 -6.24 -15.65 -9.33
N THR A 82 -6.43 -15.61 -10.64
CA THR A 82 -5.85 -14.53 -11.46
C THR A 82 -6.59 -13.24 -11.14
N LEU A 83 -5.90 -12.29 -10.51
CA LEU A 83 -6.44 -10.97 -10.20
C LEU A 83 -6.83 -10.25 -11.50
N ARG A 84 -8.13 -10.03 -11.66
CA ARG A 84 -8.72 -9.29 -12.79
C ARG A 84 -9.90 -8.48 -12.27
N CYS A 85 -10.09 -7.30 -12.84
CA CYS A 85 -11.34 -6.60 -12.67
C CYS A 85 -12.39 -7.18 -13.61
N THR A 86 -13.62 -7.21 -13.13
CA THR A 86 -14.81 -7.36 -13.96
C THR A 86 -15.69 -6.15 -13.74
N LYS A 87 -16.73 -5.96 -14.56
CA LYS A 87 -17.71 -4.89 -14.33
C LYS A 87 -18.38 -4.97 -12.95
N HIS A 88 -18.37 -6.14 -12.33
CA HIS A 88 -19.04 -6.41 -11.07
C HIS A 88 -18.08 -6.56 -9.89
N GLU A 89 -16.82 -6.90 -10.16
CA GLU A 89 -15.81 -7.18 -9.13
C GLU A 89 -14.58 -6.29 -9.27
N PRO A 90 -14.15 -5.66 -8.16
CA PRO A 90 -12.92 -4.87 -8.14
C PRO A 90 -11.68 -5.77 -8.28
N LEU A 91 -10.53 -5.18 -8.61
CA LEU A 91 -9.26 -5.92 -8.66
C LEU A 91 -8.95 -6.62 -7.34
N TYR A 92 -9.18 -5.90 -6.24
CA TYR A 92 -9.00 -6.38 -4.89
C TYR A 92 -10.30 -6.23 -4.11
N LYS A 93 -10.73 -7.31 -3.46
CA LYS A 93 -11.98 -7.35 -2.67
C LYS A 93 -12.00 -6.30 -1.57
N THR A 94 -10.85 -5.99 -0.97
CA THR A 94 -10.71 -4.99 0.08
C THR A 94 -9.42 -4.17 -0.10
N PRO A 95 -9.39 -2.90 0.34
CA PRO A 95 -8.23 -2.02 0.18
C PRO A 95 -7.04 -2.42 1.06
N GLU A 96 -7.23 -3.30 2.05
CA GLU A 96 -6.16 -3.84 2.89
C GLU A 96 -5.30 -4.87 2.15
N ILE A 97 -5.83 -5.53 1.13
CA ILE A 97 -5.09 -6.57 0.38
C ILE A 97 -3.86 -5.95 -0.32
N PRO A 98 -3.98 -4.86 -1.11
CA PRO A 98 -2.82 -4.18 -1.68
C PRO A 98 -1.77 -3.74 -0.64
N ALA A 99 -2.21 -3.30 0.53
CA ALA A 99 -1.31 -2.90 1.61
C ALA A 99 -0.50 -4.10 2.14
N LYS A 100 -1.16 -5.24 2.37
CA LYS A 100 -0.50 -6.48 2.79
C LYS A 100 0.47 -7.02 1.74
N ILE A 101 0.11 -6.94 0.45
CA ILE A 101 1.01 -7.34 -0.65
C ILE A 101 2.25 -6.47 -0.63
N PHE A 102 2.08 -5.14 -0.51
CA PHE A 102 3.20 -4.21 -0.44
C PHE A 102 4.16 -4.57 0.71
N ASP A 103 3.61 -4.77 1.91
CA ASP A 103 4.41 -5.10 3.09
C ASP A 103 5.14 -6.44 2.93
N CYS A 104 4.48 -7.46 2.38
CA CYS A 104 5.11 -8.74 2.06
C CYS A 104 6.27 -8.60 1.07
N VAL A 105 6.15 -7.75 0.04
CA VAL A 105 7.23 -7.51 -0.93
C VAL A 105 8.40 -6.80 -0.28
N VAL A 106 8.13 -5.79 0.55
CA VAL A 106 9.16 -5.10 1.37
C VAL A 106 9.92 -6.10 2.23
N GLU A 107 9.20 -6.98 2.93
CA GLU A 107 9.78 -8.00 3.79
C GLU A 107 10.57 -9.05 3.01
N THR A 108 10.15 -9.38 1.78
CA THR A 108 10.83 -10.38 0.93
C THR A 108 12.09 -9.83 0.26
N VAL A 109 12.04 -8.60 -0.24
CA VAL A 109 13.13 -8.03 -1.06
C VAL A 109 14.18 -7.34 -0.19
N HIS A 110 13.78 -6.83 0.97
CA HIS A 110 14.57 -6.07 1.96
C HIS A 110 15.23 -4.76 1.45
N LYS A 111 16.00 -4.82 0.35
CA LYS A 111 16.73 -3.70 -0.24
C LYS A 111 16.86 -3.84 -1.75
N LEU A 112 16.58 -2.74 -2.46
CA LEU A 112 16.84 -2.61 -3.89
C LEU A 112 18.32 -2.40 -4.18
N THR A 113 18.81 -3.09 -5.20
CA THR A 113 20.11 -2.83 -5.83
C THR A 113 20.03 -1.56 -6.70
N ALA A 114 21.18 -0.95 -7.00
CA ALA A 114 21.24 0.20 -7.89
C ALA A 114 20.59 -0.01 -9.28
N PRO A 115 20.78 -1.15 -9.99
CA PRO A 115 20.08 -1.38 -11.24
C PRO A 115 18.57 -1.50 -11.06
N GLU A 116 18.10 -2.18 -10.01
CA GLU A 116 16.65 -2.30 -9.74
C GLU A 116 16.00 -0.95 -9.47
N LYS A 117 16.70 -0.05 -8.74
CA LYS A 117 16.22 1.32 -8.51
C LYS A 117 16.00 2.10 -9.81
N LYS A 118 16.80 1.85 -10.85
CA LYS A 118 16.63 2.51 -12.16
C LYS A 118 15.44 1.94 -12.93
N VAL A 119 15.20 0.64 -12.80
CA VAL A 119 14.13 -0.04 -13.53
C VAL A 119 12.77 0.21 -12.88
N ILE A 120 12.69 0.19 -11.54
CA ILE A 120 11.42 0.34 -10.82
C ILE A 120 10.75 1.71 -11.01
N VAL A 121 11.53 2.74 -11.37
CA VAL A 121 10.99 4.05 -11.73
C VAL A 121 10.02 3.95 -12.93
N LYS A 122 10.27 3.03 -13.87
CA LYS A 122 9.36 2.80 -15.01
C LYS A 122 7.99 2.29 -14.57
N PHE A 123 7.98 1.38 -13.60
CA PHE A 123 6.74 0.90 -12.98
C PHE A 123 5.98 2.06 -12.31
N GLU A 124 6.69 2.87 -11.51
CA GLU A 124 6.10 4.00 -10.80
C GLU A 124 5.52 5.05 -11.76
N GLU A 125 6.24 5.38 -12.82
CA GLU A 125 5.79 6.30 -13.88
C GLU A 125 4.56 5.74 -14.61
N CYS A 126 4.57 4.45 -14.97
CA CYS A 126 3.44 3.79 -15.61
C CYS A 126 2.18 3.87 -14.73
N ALA A 127 2.31 3.54 -13.44
CA ALA A 127 1.21 3.56 -12.48
C ALA A 127 0.69 4.99 -12.23
N LYS A 128 1.57 5.98 -12.08
CA LYS A 128 1.20 7.40 -11.94
C LYS A 128 0.44 7.89 -13.16
N LYS A 129 0.94 7.61 -14.37
CA LYS A 129 0.28 7.99 -15.62
C LYS A 129 -1.11 7.37 -15.77
N LEU A 130 -1.29 6.09 -15.41
CA LEU A 130 -2.62 5.47 -15.39
C LEU A 130 -3.56 6.19 -14.43
N LYS A 131 -3.08 6.60 -13.25
CA LYS A 131 -3.90 7.39 -12.32
C LYS A 131 -4.28 8.76 -12.91
N GLU A 132 -3.36 9.46 -13.56
CA GLU A 132 -3.66 10.76 -14.16
C GLU A 132 -4.66 10.67 -15.32
N GLU A 133 -4.58 9.61 -16.13
CA GLU A 133 -5.45 9.38 -17.28
C GLU A 133 -6.86 8.92 -16.86
N SER A 134 -6.98 8.16 -15.78
CA SER A 134 -8.21 7.42 -15.47
C SER A 134 -8.82 7.72 -14.10
N CYS A 135 -8.05 8.31 -13.20
CA CYS A 135 -8.38 8.46 -11.78
C CYS A 135 -8.36 9.90 -11.28
N LYS A 136 -8.47 10.90 -12.17
CA LYS A 136 -8.54 12.33 -11.80
C LYS A 136 -9.50 12.52 -10.62
N VAL A 137 -8.92 12.91 -9.49
CA VAL A 137 -9.53 12.78 -8.17
C VAL A 137 -10.57 13.87 -7.96
N VAL A 138 -11.83 13.48 -7.71
CA VAL A 138 -12.75 14.31 -6.93
C VAL A 138 -12.27 14.24 -5.48
N GLU A 139 -11.30 15.07 -5.14
CA GLU A 139 -10.68 15.14 -3.81
C GLU A 139 -11.44 16.13 -2.91
N SER A 140 -12.79 16.08 -2.92
CA SER A 140 -13.65 17.01 -2.18
C SER A 140 -14.71 16.38 -1.26
N HIS A 141 -14.86 15.06 -1.17
CA HIS A 141 -15.94 14.45 -0.38
C HIS A 141 -15.53 13.64 0.87
N ALA A 142 -14.24 13.43 1.14
CA ALA A 142 -13.82 12.66 2.32
C ALA A 142 -13.84 13.45 3.65
N HIS A 143 -14.09 14.77 3.63
CA HIS A 143 -14.20 15.59 4.85
C HIS A 143 -15.64 16.04 5.20
N ALA A 144 -16.65 15.72 4.39
CA ALA A 144 -18.00 16.28 4.56
C ALA A 144 -18.94 15.49 5.52
N HIS A 145 -18.55 14.33 6.04
CA HIS A 145 -19.43 13.49 6.87
C HIS A 145 -19.02 13.31 8.34
N ARG A 146 -18.03 14.06 8.85
CA ARG A 146 -17.71 14.12 10.29
C ARG A 146 -18.09 15.45 10.95
N GLY A 147 -19.22 16.03 10.55
CA GLY A 147 -19.65 17.32 11.08
C GLY A 147 -21.11 17.68 10.79
N ARG A 148 -22.06 16.85 11.21
CA ARG A 148 -23.39 17.36 11.55
C ARG A 148 -23.81 16.78 12.89
N HIS A 149 -23.22 17.37 13.92
CA HIS A 149 -23.76 17.36 15.26
C HIS A 149 -25.18 17.93 15.21
N PHE A 150 -26.13 17.18 15.77
CA PHE A 150 -27.41 17.69 16.22
C PHE A 150 -27.23 19.00 16.99
N ARG A 151 -27.98 20.05 16.62
CA ARG A 151 -28.38 21.12 17.54
C ARG A 151 -29.59 21.89 17.00
N HIS A 152 -30.62 21.89 17.85
CA HIS A 152 -31.86 22.67 17.90
C HIS A 152 -32.94 22.36 16.87
#